data_AF-A0AA37IBY5-F1
#
_entry.id   AF-A0AA37IBY5-F1
#
_cell.length_a   1.000
_cell.length_b   1.000
_cell.length_c   1.000
_cell.angle_alpha   90.00
_cell.angle_beta   90.00
_cell.angle_gamma   90.00
#
_symmetry.space_group_name_H-M   'P 1'
#
loop_
_entity.id
_entity.type
_entity.pdbx_description
1 polymer ?
#
loop_
_entity_poly.entity_id
_entity_poly.type
_entity_poly.pdbx_seq_one_letter_code
_entity_poly.pdbx_strand_id
1 'polypeptide(L)'
;MTDAERAWADLASRVARVALTRKDISYAALVEALATIGIAESERAIVSRVSRGTLRLSMLLQILSVGGNRLPRLWLQAFTAVDDWPSAAQAVIRAELSQRSDAVGPPIVTTKELAHRLQSFGAPVTLPTLSAHVASGTMPLALFLQCITALNSRSLDDFIDFEDLLAVAQSKK
;
A
#
# COMPACT_ATOMS: atom_id res chain seq x y z
N MET A 1 -1.57 -13.97 14.80
CA MET A 1 -1.74 -13.69 13.36
C MET A 1 -2.62 -14.77 12.78
N THR A 2 -3.83 -14.42 12.37
CA THR A 2 -4.79 -15.32 11.73
C THR A 2 -4.30 -15.74 10.33
N ASP A 3 -4.84 -16.82 9.78
CA ASP A 3 -4.46 -17.28 8.44
C ASP A 3 -4.73 -16.24 7.35
N ALA A 4 -5.78 -15.45 7.52
CA ALA A 4 -6.06 -14.36 6.59
C ALA A 4 -5.11 -13.18 6.75
N GLU A 5 -4.72 -12.81 7.98
CA GLU A 5 -3.67 -11.80 8.16
C GLU A 5 -2.36 -12.25 7.50
N ARG A 6 -2.06 -13.56 7.56
CA ARG A 6 -0.92 -14.15 6.85
C ARG A 6 -1.06 -14.03 5.34
N ALA A 7 -2.22 -14.39 4.78
CA ALA A 7 -2.47 -14.29 3.34
C ALA A 7 -2.29 -12.85 2.82
N TRP A 8 -2.82 -11.84 3.53
CA TRP A 8 -2.61 -10.43 3.16
C TRP A 8 -1.16 -9.98 3.31
N ALA A 9 -0.44 -10.48 4.32
CA ALA A 9 0.98 -10.21 4.49
C ALA A 9 1.82 -10.84 3.37
N ASP A 10 1.46 -12.04 2.91
CA ASP A 10 2.13 -12.70 1.79
C ASP A 10 1.96 -11.91 0.49
N LEU A 11 0.76 -11.38 0.23
CA LEU A 11 0.52 -10.46 -0.90
C LEU A 11 1.35 -9.17 -0.77
N ALA A 12 1.44 -8.59 0.43
CA ALA A 12 2.28 -7.41 0.67
C ALA A 12 3.77 -7.70 0.44
N SER A 13 4.24 -8.90 0.83
CA SER A 13 5.61 -9.37 0.53
C SER A 13 5.83 -9.46 -0.97
N ARG A 14 4.89 -10.06 -1.70
CA ARG A 14 4.96 -10.23 -3.16
C ARG A 14 5.05 -8.89 -3.88
N VAL A 15 4.17 -7.93 -3.54
CA VAL A 15 4.19 -6.58 -4.13
C VAL A 15 5.57 -5.92 -3.97
N ALA A 16 6.16 -5.98 -2.77
CA ALA A 16 7.47 -5.39 -2.54
C ALA A 16 8.59 -6.12 -3.31
N ARG A 17 8.56 -7.46 -3.37
CA ARG A 17 9.54 -8.24 -4.14
C ARG A 17 9.44 -7.96 -5.64
N VAL A 18 8.22 -7.87 -6.17
CA VAL A 18 7.99 -7.53 -7.59
C VAL A 18 8.53 -6.13 -7.90
N ALA A 19 8.27 -5.15 -7.03
CA ALA A 19 8.80 -3.79 -7.19
C ALA A 19 10.34 -3.74 -7.27
N LEU A 20 11.04 -4.58 -6.50
CA LEU A 20 12.50 -4.69 -6.55
C LEU A 20 12.97 -5.45 -7.80
N THR A 21 12.34 -6.59 -8.09
CA THR A 21 12.73 -7.49 -9.20
C THR A 21 12.54 -6.81 -10.55
N ARG A 22 11.48 -6.02 -10.74
CA ARG A 22 11.20 -5.28 -11.99
C ARG A 22 12.31 -4.31 -12.38
N LYS A 23 13.16 -3.93 -11.43
CA LYS A 23 14.26 -2.98 -11.61
C LYS A 23 15.63 -3.57 -11.32
N ASP A 24 15.68 -4.88 -11.11
CA ASP A 24 16.89 -5.63 -10.76
C ASP A 24 17.63 -5.06 -9.54
N ILE A 25 16.86 -4.65 -8.52
CA ILE A 25 17.39 -4.02 -7.31
C ILE A 25 17.56 -5.06 -6.20
N SER A 26 18.81 -5.23 -5.74
CA SER A 26 19.12 -6.02 -4.55
C SER A 26 18.75 -5.27 -3.27
N TYR A 27 18.62 -5.98 -2.14
CA TYR A 27 18.36 -5.33 -0.86
C TYR A 27 19.49 -4.40 -0.42
N ALA A 28 20.75 -4.74 -0.72
CA ALA A 28 21.91 -3.88 -0.49
C ALA A 28 21.80 -2.58 -1.31
N ALA A 29 21.53 -2.69 -2.61
CA ALA A 29 21.35 -1.52 -3.49
C ALA A 29 20.16 -0.66 -3.05
N LEU A 30 19.09 -1.27 -2.56
CA LEU A 30 17.96 -0.54 -1.99
C LEU A 30 18.36 0.26 -0.75
N VAL A 31 19.15 -0.31 0.16
CA VAL A 31 19.64 0.42 1.36
C VAL A 31 20.45 1.65 0.96
N GLU A 32 21.37 1.48 0.00
CA GLU A 32 22.17 2.60 -0.52
C GLU A 32 21.28 3.67 -1.15
N ALA A 33 20.31 3.27 -1.97
CA ALA A 33 19.38 4.18 -2.62
C ALA A 33 18.48 4.92 -1.61
N LEU A 34 18.00 4.24 -0.56
CA LEU A 34 17.24 4.86 0.52
C LEU A 34 18.07 5.87 1.32
N ALA A 35 19.37 5.62 1.50
CA ALA A 35 20.27 6.56 2.17
C ALA A 35 20.37 7.89 1.40
N THR A 36 20.28 7.88 0.07
CA THR A 36 20.31 9.11 -0.75
C THR A 36 19.13 10.06 -0.49
N ILE A 37 18.01 9.53 0.00
CA ILE A 37 16.82 10.29 0.38
C ILE A 37 16.68 10.45 1.90
N GLY A 38 17.79 10.27 2.64
CA GLY A 38 17.86 10.48 4.08
C GLY A 38 17.24 9.37 4.94
N ILE A 39 16.98 8.19 4.37
CA ILE A 39 16.38 7.07 5.09
C ILE A 39 17.48 6.08 5.50
N ALA A 40 17.77 6.05 6.80
CA ALA A 40 18.69 5.09 7.38
C ALA A 40 17.96 3.77 7.70
N GLU A 41 18.19 2.76 6.88
CA GLU A 41 17.67 1.40 7.08
C GLU A 41 18.82 0.38 6.98
N SER A 42 18.65 -0.77 7.63
CA SER A 42 19.60 -1.89 7.47
C SER A 42 19.02 -2.92 6.54
N GLU A 43 19.89 -3.57 5.76
CA GLU A 43 19.50 -4.63 4.83
C GLU A 43 18.72 -5.73 5.56
N ARG A 44 19.23 -6.17 6.71
CA ARG A 44 18.58 -7.16 7.57
C ARG A 44 17.17 -6.75 7.97
N ALA A 45 16.96 -5.48 8.35
CA ALA A 45 15.64 -5.00 8.75
C ALA A 45 14.66 -4.97 7.57
N ILE A 46 15.12 -4.53 6.39
CA ILE A 46 14.30 -4.54 5.17
C ILE A 46 13.92 -5.97 4.80
N VAL A 47 14.89 -6.87 4.65
CA VAL A 47 14.66 -8.29 4.30
C VAL A 47 13.66 -8.92 5.27
N SER A 48 13.83 -8.66 6.56
CA SER A 48 12.97 -9.14 7.64
C SER A 48 11.53 -8.64 7.50
N ARG A 49 11.31 -7.35 7.20
CA ARG A 49 9.97 -6.78 7.00
C ARG A 49 9.33 -7.22 5.69
N VAL A 50 10.10 -7.27 4.60
CA VAL A 50 9.62 -7.76 3.29
C VAL A 50 9.21 -9.21 3.41
N SER A 51 10.04 -10.07 4.02
CA SER A 51 9.74 -11.50 4.17
C SER A 51 8.50 -11.77 5.00
N ARG A 52 8.21 -10.93 6.01
CA ARG A 52 7.00 -11.05 6.82
C ARG A 52 5.79 -10.27 6.29
N GLY A 53 5.93 -9.50 5.21
CA GLY A 53 4.84 -8.65 4.71
C GLY A 53 4.46 -7.49 5.63
N THR A 54 5.29 -7.14 6.62
CA THR A 54 4.98 -6.12 7.64
C THR A 54 5.46 -4.73 7.22
N LEU A 55 5.43 -4.43 5.92
CA LEU A 55 5.83 -3.15 5.38
C LEU A 55 4.72 -2.12 5.59
N ARG A 56 5.09 -0.85 5.71
CA ARG A 56 4.14 0.26 5.63
C ARG A 56 3.99 0.70 4.18
N LEU A 57 2.87 1.33 3.84
CA LEU A 57 2.67 1.95 2.54
C LEU A 57 3.78 2.94 2.22
N SER A 58 4.18 3.78 3.17
CA SER A 58 5.29 4.73 2.99
C SER A 58 6.59 4.05 2.54
N MET A 59 6.92 2.86 3.09
CA MET A 59 8.09 2.08 2.66
C MET A 59 7.95 1.57 1.23
N LEU A 60 6.75 1.16 0.81
CA LEU A 60 6.51 0.81 -0.58
C LEU A 60 6.73 2.02 -1.50
N LEU A 61 6.20 3.18 -1.13
CA LEU A 61 6.39 4.42 -1.92
C LEU A 61 7.88 4.80 -2.04
N GLN A 62 8.63 4.64 -0.96
CA GLN A 62 10.09 4.83 -0.96
C GLN A 62 10.77 3.87 -1.93
N ILE A 63 10.46 2.57 -1.85
CA ILE A 63 10.99 1.54 -2.76
C ILE A 63 10.66 1.89 -4.22
N LEU A 64 9.42 2.30 -4.51
CA LEU A 64 9.00 2.66 -5.86
C LEU A 64 9.75 3.90 -6.38
N SER A 65 9.95 4.91 -5.53
CA SER A 65 10.65 6.14 -5.87
C SER A 65 12.13 5.89 -6.15
N VAL A 66 12.86 5.33 -5.17
CA VAL A 66 14.31 5.14 -5.31
C VAL A 66 14.65 4.08 -6.35
N GLY A 67 13.74 3.12 -6.56
CA GLY A 67 13.90 2.11 -7.62
C GLY A 67 13.53 2.59 -9.02
N GLY A 68 13.03 3.82 -9.18
CA GLY A 68 12.59 4.34 -10.47
C GLY A 68 11.46 3.52 -11.09
N ASN A 69 10.61 2.90 -10.25
CA ASN A 69 9.45 2.16 -10.70
C ASN A 69 8.43 3.12 -11.32
N ARG A 70 7.70 2.62 -12.33
CA ARG A 70 6.58 3.38 -12.88
C ARG A 70 5.51 3.49 -11.81
N LEU A 71 5.17 4.72 -11.44
CA LEU A 71 4.12 4.98 -10.48
C LEU A 71 2.74 4.88 -11.15
N PRO A 72 1.73 4.35 -10.45
CA PRO A 72 0.35 4.39 -10.91
C PRO A 72 -0.08 5.83 -11.18
N ARG A 73 -0.84 6.05 -12.27
CA ARG A 73 -1.24 7.40 -12.69
C ARG A 73 -1.96 8.18 -11.59
N LEU A 74 -2.75 7.48 -10.78
CA LEU A 74 -3.53 8.03 -9.67
C LEU A 74 -2.64 8.51 -8.53
N TRP A 75 -1.40 8.02 -8.43
CA TRP A 75 -0.47 8.39 -7.37
C TRP A 75 0.47 9.52 -7.78
N LEU A 76 0.56 9.87 -9.06
CA LEU A 76 1.53 10.86 -9.55
C LEU A 76 1.41 12.20 -8.81
N GLN A 77 0.19 12.70 -8.61
CA GLN A 77 -0.03 13.95 -7.87
C GLN A 77 0.41 13.84 -6.40
N ALA A 78 0.23 12.66 -5.80
CA ALA A 78 0.64 12.39 -4.42
C ALA A 78 2.17 12.34 -4.25
N PHE A 79 2.93 12.05 -5.31
CA PHE A 79 4.39 12.08 -5.28
C PHE A 79 4.97 13.48 -5.56
N THR A 80 4.27 14.32 -6.31
CA THR A 80 4.77 15.67 -6.66
C THR A 80 4.60 16.70 -5.56
N ALA A 81 3.68 16.49 -4.62
CA ALA A 81 3.21 17.52 -3.70
C ALA A 81 3.76 17.39 -2.28
N VAL A 82 4.85 16.65 -2.06
CA VAL A 82 5.15 16.13 -0.73
C VAL A 82 6.61 16.25 -0.29
N ASP A 83 6.79 16.75 0.93
CA ASP A 83 8.07 16.89 1.63
C ASP A 83 8.47 15.65 2.47
N ASP A 84 7.50 14.81 2.88
CA ASP A 84 7.74 13.59 3.69
C ASP A 84 6.93 12.35 3.28
N TRP A 85 7.49 11.16 3.54
CA TRP A 85 6.86 9.90 3.12
C TRP A 85 5.52 9.54 3.78
N PRO A 86 5.28 9.84 5.07
CA PRO A 86 3.96 9.69 5.66
C PRO A 86 2.89 10.51 4.93
N SER A 87 3.16 11.77 4.61
CA SER A 87 2.25 12.64 3.87
C SER A 87 2.00 12.12 2.45
N ALA A 88 3.01 11.52 1.81
CA ALA A 88 2.85 10.87 0.50
C ALA A 88 1.90 9.68 0.61
N ALA A 89 2.05 8.86 1.65
CA ALA A 89 1.14 7.75 1.91
C ALA A 89 -0.29 8.25 2.17
N GLN A 90 -0.49 9.35 2.90
CA GLN A 90 -1.82 9.94 3.08
C GLN A 90 -2.42 10.40 1.75
N ALA A 91 -1.63 11.10 0.93
CA ALA A 91 -2.08 11.61 -0.36
C ALA A 91 -2.45 10.47 -1.31
N VAL A 92 -1.67 9.38 -1.33
CA VAL A 92 -2.01 8.15 -2.09
C VAL A 92 -3.31 7.55 -1.61
N ILE A 93 -3.50 7.39 -0.29
CA ILE A 93 -4.75 6.83 0.27
C ILE A 93 -5.95 7.72 -0.09
N ARG A 94 -5.81 9.06 -0.01
CA ARG A 94 -6.87 9.99 -0.39
C ARG A 94 -7.18 9.96 -1.88
N ALA A 95 -6.16 9.82 -2.73
CA ALA A 95 -6.33 9.66 -4.17
C ALA A 95 -7.08 8.37 -4.49
N GLU A 96 -6.73 7.26 -3.84
CA GLU A 96 -7.45 5.97 -3.93
C GLU A 96 -8.92 6.09 -3.55
N LEU A 97 -9.23 6.76 -2.43
CA LEU A 97 -10.60 7.03 -2.00
C LEU A 97 -11.38 7.93 -2.98
N SER A 98 -10.68 8.75 -3.75
CA SER A 98 -11.28 9.73 -4.67
C SER A 98 -11.39 9.23 -6.11
N GLN A 99 -10.97 7.99 -6.43
CA GLN A 99 -10.84 7.48 -7.81
C GLN A 99 -12.12 7.46 -8.64
N ARG A 100 -13.31 7.59 -8.02
CA ARG A 100 -14.59 7.65 -8.73
C ARG A 100 -15.31 8.98 -8.62
N SER A 101 -14.64 10.05 -8.17
CA SER A 101 -15.19 11.40 -8.36
C SER A 101 -14.89 11.82 -9.80
N ASP A 102 -15.88 11.64 -10.65
CA ASP A 102 -16.14 12.42 -11.85
C ASP A 102 -16.22 13.91 -11.51
N ALA A 103 -15.07 14.52 -11.17
CA ALA A 103 -14.70 15.94 -11.10
C ALA A 103 -15.65 16.98 -10.44
N VAL A 104 -16.87 16.63 -10.05
CA VAL A 104 -17.95 17.53 -9.62
C VAL A 104 -18.82 16.82 -8.57
N GLY A 105 -18.20 16.32 -7.50
CA GLY A 105 -18.98 15.73 -6.40
C GLY A 105 -18.15 15.20 -5.23
N PRO A 106 -18.78 15.06 -4.04
CA PRO A 106 -18.14 14.45 -2.89
C PRO A 106 -17.72 12.99 -3.21
N PRO A 107 -16.67 12.47 -2.56
CA PRO A 107 -16.18 11.12 -2.83
C PRO A 107 -17.28 10.08 -2.60
N ILE A 108 -17.50 9.22 -3.60
CA ILE A 108 -18.54 8.18 -3.59
C ILE A 108 -18.33 7.19 -2.43
N VAL A 109 -17.07 6.95 -2.05
CA VAL A 109 -16.72 6.06 -0.94
C VAL A 109 -16.10 6.87 0.20
N THR A 110 -16.86 7.05 1.27
CA THR A 110 -16.36 7.65 2.51
C THR A 110 -15.50 6.64 3.30
N THR A 111 -14.65 7.12 4.20
CA THR A 111 -13.88 6.24 5.11
C THR A 111 -14.77 5.29 5.91
N LYS A 112 -16.00 5.74 6.23
CA LYS A 112 -17.02 4.92 6.90
C LYS A 112 -17.48 3.76 6.02
N GLU A 113 -17.78 4.04 4.75
CA GLU A 113 -18.15 3.02 3.77
C GLU A 113 -17.00 2.04 3.51
N LEU A 114 -15.76 2.54 3.42
CA LEU A 114 -14.58 1.69 3.28
C LEU A 114 -14.44 0.75 4.49
N ALA A 115 -14.57 1.25 5.71
CA ALA A 115 -14.51 0.42 6.91
C ALA A 115 -15.61 -0.67 6.90
N HIS A 116 -16.81 -0.34 6.43
CA HIS A 116 -17.90 -1.31 6.30
C HIS A 116 -17.59 -2.42 5.27
N ARG A 117 -17.02 -2.06 4.13
CA ARG A 117 -16.55 -3.03 3.12
C ARG A 117 -15.39 -3.89 3.60
N LEU A 118 -14.46 -3.33 4.37
CA LEU A 118 -13.37 -4.10 4.96
C LEU A 118 -13.88 -5.14 5.97
N GLN A 119 -14.92 -4.79 6.73
CA GLN A 119 -15.58 -5.75 7.65
C GLN A 119 -16.23 -6.90 6.90
N SER A 120 -16.79 -6.70 5.70
CA SER A 120 -17.36 -7.79 4.91
C SER A 120 -16.31 -8.77 4.37
N PHE A 121 -15.03 -8.37 4.33
CA PHE A 121 -13.87 -9.25 4.06
C PHE A 121 -13.24 -9.84 5.33
N GLY A 122 -13.88 -9.66 6.49
CA GLY A 122 -13.38 -10.16 7.77
C GLY A 122 -12.08 -9.49 8.21
N ALA A 123 -11.82 -8.24 7.79
CA ALA A 123 -10.72 -7.45 8.31
C ALA A 123 -11.08 -6.93 9.71
N PRO A 124 -10.22 -7.13 10.74
CA PRO A 124 -10.50 -6.69 12.11
C PRO A 124 -10.28 -5.17 12.31
N VAL A 125 -10.46 -4.36 11.26
CA VAL A 125 -10.16 -2.93 11.31
C VAL A 125 -11.41 -2.14 11.59
N THR A 126 -11.34 -1.33 12.65
CA THR A 126 -12.41 -0.42 13.04
C THR A 126 -12.29 0.92 12.31
N LEU A 127 -13.41 1.65 12.17
CA LEU A 127 -13.40 2.99 11.57
C LEU A 127 -12.42 3.97 12.27
N PRO A 128 -12.32 4.03 13.62
CA PRO A 128 -11.32 4.86 14.28
C PRO A 128 -9.89 4.51 13.89
N THR A 129 -9.55 3.22 13.85
CA THR A 129 -8.21 2.75 13.47
C THR A 129 -7.90 3.09 12.02
N LEU A 130 -8.83 2.85 11.10
CA LEU A 130 -8.67 3.21 9.69
C LEU A 130 -8.46 4.71 9.52
N SER A 131 -9.27 5.52 10.20
CA SER A 131 -9.17 6.98 10.12
C SER A 131 -7.84 7.49 10.67
N ALA A 132 -7.33 6.90 11.75
CA ALA A 132 -6.00 7.21 12.27
C ALA A 132 -4.88 6.86 11.29
N HIS A 133 -4.96 5.72 10.59
CA HIS A 133 -3.99 5.37 9.55
C HIS A 133 -4.06 6.31 8.34
N VAL A 134 -5.26 6.70 7.91
CA VAL A 134 -5.45 7.67 6.82
C VAL A 134 -4.92 9.06 7.22
N ALA A 135 -5.10 9.47 8.47
CA ALA A 135 -4.65 10.77 8.98
C ALA A 135 -3.16 10.83 9.30
N SER A 136 -2.51 9.70 9.59
CA SER A 136 -1.09 9.64 9.93
C SER A 136 -0.19 9.17 8.80
N GLY A 137 -0.73 8.50 7.77
CA GLY A 137 0.07 7.91 6.68
C GLY A 137 0.85 6.66 7.10
N THR A 138 0.56 6.10 8.27
CA THR A 138 1.27 4.95 8.85
C THR A 138 0.65 3.60 8.49
N MET A 139 -0.19 3.57 7.45
CA MET A 139 -0.97 2.39 7.07
C MET A 139 -0.07 1.19 6.73
N PRO A 140 -0.31 0.00 7.32
CA PRO A 140 0.32 -1.25 6.87
C PRO A 140 -0.03 -1.54 5.41
N LEU A 141 0.94 -2.02 4.63
CA LEU A 141 0.73 -2.33 3.22
C LEU A 141 -0.35 -3.41 3.03
N ALA A 142 -0.36 -4.44 3.88
CA ALA A 142 -1.41 -5.47 3.86
C ALA A 142 -2.82 -4.88 4.03
N LEU A 143 -2.99 -3.88 4.91
CA LEU A 143 -4.25 -3.18 5.07
C LEU A 143 -4.56 -2.30 3.84
N PHE A 144 -3.55 -1.64 3.28
CA PHE A 144 -3.72 -0.88 2.04
C PHE A 144 -4.20 -1.77 0.88
N LEU A 145 -3.67 -2.99 0.72
CA LEU A 145 -4.13 -3.95 -0.28
C LEU A 145 -5.60 -4.34 -0.09
N GLN A 146 -6.05 -4.49 1.17
CA GLN A 146 -7.47 -4.68 1.45
C GLN A 146 -8.30 -3.47 1.03
N CYS A 147 -7.81 -2.25 1.28
CA CYS A 147 -8.47 -1.02 0.82
C CYS A 147 -8.59 -0.97 -0.71
N ILE A 148 -7.50 -1.25 -1.43
CA ILE A 148 -7.48 -1.34 -2.90
C ILE A 148 -8.53 -2.34 -3.40
N THR A 149 -8.60 -3.51 -2.76
CA THR A 149 -9.58 -4.55 -3.08
C THR A 149 -11.02 -4.07 -2.85
N ALA A 150 -11.28 -3.44 -1.70
CA ALA A 150 -12.60 -2.89 -1.34
C ALA A 150 -13.06 -1.73 -2.24
N LEU A 151 -12.10 -0.99 -2.79
CA LEU A 151 -12.32 0.09 -3.74
C LEU A 151 -12.40 -0.41 -5.19
N ASN A 152 -12.08 -1.68 -5.43
CA ASN A 152 -11.93 -2.26 -6.77
C ASN A 152 -10.92 -1.46 -7.64
N SER A 153 -9.86 -0.98 -7.00
CA SER A 153 -8.82 -0.17 -7.63
C SER A 153 -7.80 -1.06 -8.34
N ARG A 154 -7.40 -0.63 -9.54
CA ARG A 154 -6.42 -1.30 -10.42
C ARG A 154 -5.07 -0.59 -10.43
N SER A 155 -4.81 0.26 -9.44
CA SER A 155 -3.58 1.05 -9.39
C SER A 155 -2.33 0.17 -9.25
N LEU A 156 -2.45 -1.03 -8.69
CA LEU A 156 -1.33 -1.93 -8.42
C LEU A 156 -1.15 -3.07 -9.42
N ASP A 157 -1.84 -3.06 -10.57
CA ASP A 157 -1.79 -4.14 -11.57
C ASP A 157 -0.36 -4.40 -12.11
N ASP A 158 0.54 -3.42 -12.06
CA ASP A 158 1.96 -3.59 -12.42
C ASP A 158 2.76 -4.45 -11.41
N PHE A 159 2.23 -4.67 -10.21
CA PHE A 159 2.93 -5.31 -9.08
C PHE A 159 2.23 -6.55 -8.52
N ILE A 160 0.93 -6.67 -8.71
CA ILE A 160 0.11 -7.78 -8.24
C ILE A 160 -1.14 -7.91 -9.10
N ASP A 161 -1.51 -9.16 -9.42
CA ASP A 161 -2.75 -9.43 -10.11
C ASP A 161 -3.94 -9.19 -9.19
N PHE A 162 -4.93 -8.41 -9.66
CA PHE A 162 -6.12 -8.11 -8.87
C PHE A 162 -6.92 -9.38 -8.50
N GLU A 163 -6.82 -10.44 -9.31
CA GLU A 163 -7.46 -11.72 -9.03
C GLU A 163 -6.89 -12.40 -7.77
N ASP A 164 -5.58 -12.26 -7.51
CA ASP A 164 -4.96 -12.75 -6.28
C ASP A 164 -5.53 -12.02 -5.04
N LEU A 165 -5.76 -10.71 -5.16
CA LEU A 165 -6.36 -9.90 -4.11
C LEU A 165 -7.80 -10.35 -3.82
N LEU A 166 -8.59 -10.58 -4.87
CA LEU A 166 -9.96 -11.07 -4.75
C LEU A 166 -10.01 -12.48 -4.16
N ALA A 167 -9.11 -13.38 -4.57
CA ALA A 167 -9.05 -14.75 -4.05
C ALA A 167 -8.84 -14.76 -2.54
N VAL A 168 -7.93 -13.93 -2.02
CA VAL A 168 -7.70 -13.80 -0.56
C VAL A 168 -8.88 -13.13 0.15
N ALA A 169 -9.55 -12.17 -0.48
CA ALA A 169 -10.76 -11.56 0.09
C ALA A 169 -11.94 -12.54 0.14
N GLN A 170 -12.06 -13.44 -0.82
CA GLN A 170 -13.15 -14.41 -0.95
C GLN A 170 -12.93 -15.70 -0.16
N SER A 171 -11.68 -16.09 0.11
CA SER A 171 -11.34 -17.30 0.91
C SER A 171 -11.80 -17.22 2.37
N LYS A 172 -12.44 -16.12 2.76
CA LYS A 172 -12.97 -15.82 4.09
C LYS A 172 -14.50 -15.82 4.18
N LYS A 173 -15.21 -16.23 3.12
CA LYS A 173 -16.64 -16.55 3.17
C LYS A 173 -16.88 -17.94 3.73
#